data_AF-A0A2N7HQI6-F1
#
_entry.id   AF-A0A2N7HQI6-F1
#
_cell.length_a   1.000
_cell.length_b   1.000
_cell.length_c   1.000
_cell.angle_alpha   90.00
_cell.angle_beta   90.00
_cell.angle_gamma   90.00
#
_symmetry.space_group_name_H-M   'P 1'
#
loop_
_entity.id
_entity.type
_entity.pdbx_description
1 polymer ?
#
loop_
_entity_poly.entity_id
_entity_poly.type
_entity_poly.pdbx_seq_one_letter_code
_entity_poly.pdbx_strand_id
1 'polypeptide(L)'
;MLSNKIKSSFLPLVIFSSCVAAESEFVIEDILDGQQVSHFALGDTDGDGSDEIIFMDQYGNVKIAKNLTNPNTLNMLANTRWSLSENWKLQFLDQAYPSTDIRVAMTYEHNGNVFKSGTGLASKKDGKIEVNINGFSGNPAVMINYVSVAKGTMKGSYKDIQYSGSRSYPMNARKE
;
A
#
# COMPACT_ATOMS: atom_id res chain seq x y z
N MET A 1 -56.85 -25.47 -29.86
CA MET A 1 -55.37 -25.51 -29.87
C MET A 1 -54.86 -24.16 -29.40
N LEU A 2 -54.37 -24.05 -28.17
CA LEU A 2 -53.68 -22.86 -27.65
C LEU A 2 -52.23 -23.26 -27.34
N SER A 3 -51.30 -22.58 -28.00
CA SER A 3 -49.86 -22.81 -27.92
C SER A 3 -49.30 -22.11 -26.68
N ASN A 4 -48.77 -22.89 -25.72
CA ASN A 4 -47.98 -22.36 -24.62
C ASN A 4 -46.56 -22.03 -25.10
N LYS A 5 -46.23 -20.75 -25.23
CA LYS A 5 -44.85 -20.29 -25.39
C LYS A 5 -44.22 -20.07 -24.01
N ILE A 6 -43.22 -20.89 -23.66
CA ILE A 6 -42.40 -20.70 -22.47
C ILE A 6 -41.48 -19.50 -22.72
N LYS A 7 -41.61 -18.43 -21.93
CA LYS A 7 -40.65 -17.33 -21.90
C LYS A 7 -39.48 -17.73 -21.00
N SER A 8 -38.33 -18.01 -21.60
CA SER A 8 -37.07 -18.14 -20.88
C SER A 8 -36.64 -16.77 -20.37
N SER A 9 -36.61 -16.59 -19.05
CA SER A 9 -36.00 -15.43 -18.41
C SER A 9 -34.54 -15.73 -18.09
N PHE A 10 -33.62 -15.10 -18.80
CA PHE A 10 -32.21 -15.09 -18.43
C PHE A 10 -32.00 -14.10 -17.27
N LEU A 11 -31.64 -14.61 -16.10
CA LEU A 11 -31.13 -13.82 -14.98
C LEU A 11 -29.60 -13.68 -15.15
N PRO A 12 -29.02 -12.48 -15.11
CA PRO A 12 -27.58 -12.33 -15.12
C PRO A 12 -26.99 -12.83 -13.79
N LEU A 13 -26.05 -13.77 -13.89
CA LEU A 13 -25.24 -14.24 -12.76
C LEU A 13 -24.25 -13.14 -12.37
N VAL A 14 -24.50 -12.44 -11.27
CA VAL A 14 -23.57 -11.47 -10.70
C VAL A 14 -22.58 -12.22 -9.81
N ILE A 15 -21.34 -12.35 -10.27
CA ILE A 15 -20.24 -12.92 -9.48
C ILE A 15 -19.66 -11.78 -8.63
N PHE A 16 -19.87 -11.83 -7.32
CA PHE A 16 -19.16 -10.97 -6.38
C PHE A 16 -17.78 -11.57 -6.10
N SER A 17 -16.74 -11.00 -6.72
CA SER A 17 -15.37 -11.27 -6.31
C SER A 17 -15.03 -10.41 -5.09
N SER A 18 -15.14 -10.96 -3.88
CA SER A 18 -14.54 -10.33 -2.70
C SER A 18 -13.03 -10.57 -2.74
N CYS A 19 -12.24 -9.55 -3.08
CA CYS A 19 -10.80 -9.63 -2.88
C CYS A 19 -10.52 -9.48 -1.37
N VAL A 20 -10.06 -10.56 -0.73
CA VAL A 20 -9.46 -10.48 0.59
C VAL A 20 -8.04 -10.00 0.36
N ALA A 21 -7.74 -8.76 0.76
CA ALA A 21 -6.37 -8.27 0.73
C ALA A 21 -5.51 -9.06 1.73
N ALA A 22 -4.26 -9.39 1.41
CA ALA A 22 -3.31 -10.09 2.30
C ALA A 22 -2.70 -9.14 3.35
N GLU A 23 -2.52 -9.59 4.59
CA GLU A 23 -2.05 -8.80 5.76
C GLU A 23 -0.59 -8.34 5.59
N SER A 24 -0.29 -7.15 6.10
CA SER A 24 1.07 -6.58 6.21
C SER A 24 1.97 -7.32 7.19
N GLU A 25 1.35 -8.04 8.11
CA GLU A 25 1.98 -8.79 9.16
C GLU A 25 1.48 -10.20 8.92
N PHE A 26 2.26 -10.95 8.14
CA PHE A 26 1.97 -12.35 7.98
C PHE A 26 2.69 -13.07 9.11
N VAL A 27 1.94 -13.85 9.88
CA VAL A 27 2.56 -14.88 10.69
C VAL A 27 2.92 -15.98 9.70
N ILE A 28 4.20 -16.39 9.67
CA ILE A 28 4.63 -17.49 8.80
C ILE A 28 3.78 -18.74 9.07
N GLU A 29 3.36 -18.95 10.33
CA GLU A 29 2.44 -20.02 10.72
C GLU A 29 1.10 -19.95 9.99
N ASP A 30 0.54 -18.76 9.72
CA ASP A 30 -0.71 -18.61 8.95
C ASP A 30 -0.51 -18.91 7.46
N ILE A 31 0.62 -18.47 6.89
CA ILE A 31 0.96 -18.77 5.48
C ILE A 31 1.14 -20.27 5.27
N LEU A 32 1.75 -20.91 6.26
CA LEU A 32 2.08 -22.33 6.23
C LEU A 32 1.01 -23.20 6.90
N ASP A 33 -0.15 -22.63 7.27
CA ASP A 33 -1.20 -23.40 7.91
C ASP A 33 -1.70 -24.52 6.98
N GLY A 34 -1.77 -25.73 7.52
CA GLY A 34 -2.04 -26.95 6.76
C GLY A 34 -0.99 -27.30 5.69
N GLN A 35 0.14 -26.59 5.61
CA GLN A 35 1.24 -26.87 4.71
C GLN A 35 2.36 -27.59 5.46
N GLN A 36 2.68 -28.81 5.04
CA GLN A 36 3.94 -29.43 5.46
C GLN A 36 5.04 -29.00 4.49
N VAL A 37 5.92 -28.11 4.97
CA VAL A 37 7.00 -27.53 4.16
C VAL A 37 8.23 -28.43 4.18
N SER A 38 8.71 -28.81 3.00
CA SER A 38 9.97 -29.56 2.86
C SER A 38 11.17 -28.66 2.57
N HIS A 39 10.95 -27.56 1.86
CA HIS A 39 11.98 -26.57 1.50
C HIS A 39 11.37 -25.17 1.50
N PHE A 40 12.17 -24.17 1.86
CA PHE A 40 11.80 -22.76 1.71
C PHE A 40 12.99 -21.94 1.20
N ALA A 41 12.67 -20.85 0.52
CA ALA A 41 13.60 -19.83 0.06
C ALA A 41 12.94 -18.45 0.18
N LEU A 42 13.77 -17.41 0.28
CA LEU A 42 13.35 -16.02 0.20
C LEU A 42 13.95 -15.41 -1.06
N GLY A 43 13.17 -14.59 -1.76
CA GLY A 43 13.69 -13.80 -2.88
C GLY A 43 12.61 -13.00 -3.59
N ASP A 44 13.02 -11.88 -4.15
CA ASP A 44 12.19 -11.03 -5.02
C ASP A 44 11.90 -11.74 -6.35
N THR A 45 10.70 -12.32 -6.46
CA THR A 45 10.29 -13.11 -7.63
C THR A 45 9.56 -12.31 -8.69
N ASP A 46 9.08 -11.11 -8.35
CA ASP A 46 8.37 -10.24 -9.29
C ASP A 46 9.02 -8.87 -9.54
N GLY A 47 10.21 -8.64 -8.99
CA GLY A 47 11.07 -7.48 -9.23
C GLY A 47 10.62 -6.22 -8.48
N ASP A 48 9.78 -6.37 -7.45
CA ASP A 48 9.20 -5.25 -6.74
C ASP A 48 10.12 -4.67 -5.65
N GLY A 49 11.25 -5.33 -5.38
CA GLY A 49 12.22 -4.97 -4.37
C GLY A 49 11.89 -5.50 -2.97
N SER A 50 10.93 -6.43 -2.86
CA SER A 50 10.59 -7.15 -1.63
C SER A 50 10.63 -8.65 -1.85
N ASP A 51 11.20 -9.36 -0.88
CA ASP A 51 11.32 -10.81 -0.99
C ASP A 51 9.97 -11.49 -0.76
N GLU A 52 9.61 -12.42 -1.64
CA GLU A 52 8.57 -13.41 -1.41
C GLU A 52 9.07 -14.57 -0.56
N ILE A 53 8.12 -15.34 -0.01
CA ILE A 53 8.40 -16.69 0.48
C ILE A 53 8.06 -17.69 -0.62
N ILE A 54 9.07 -18.43 -1.06
CA ILE A 54 8.92 -19.55 -1.98
C ILE A 54 9.04 -20.82 -1.14
N PHE A 55 8.07 -21.72 -1.22
CA PHE A 55 8.12 -22.95 -0.44
C PHE A 55 7.62 -24.15 -1.25
N MET A 56 8.12 -25.33 -0.89
CA MET A 56 7.70 -26.59 -1.47
C MET A 56 6.90 -27.38 -0.43
N ASP A 57 5.69 -27.80 -0.79
CA ASP A 57 4.88 -28.67 0.06
C ASP A 57 5.36 -30.14 0.01
N GLN A 58 4.82 -30.97 0.90
CA GLN A 58 5.13 -32.41 0.99
C GLN A 58 4.83 -33.21 -0.30
N TYR A 59 4.01 -32.67 -1.21
CA TYR A 59 3.68 -33.31 -2.48
C TYR A 59 4.60 -32.84 -3.62
N GLY A 60 5.58 -31.98 -3.33
CA GLY A 60 6.51 -31.43 -4.31
C GLY A 60 5.97 -30.22 -5.07
N ASN A 61 4.83 -29.64 -4.66
CA ASN A 61 4.33 -28.43 -5.31
C ASN A 61 5.10 -27.20 -4.81
N VAL A 62 5.59 -26.39 -5.74
CA VAL A 62 6.18 -25.08 -5.43
C VAL A 62 5.08 -24.03 -5.34
N LYS A 63 5.05 -23.29 -4.23
CA LYS A 63 4.10 -22.21 -3.94
C LYS A 63 4.87 -20.93 -3.62
N ILE A 64 4.24 -19.79 -3.90
CA ILE A 64 4.78 -18.46 -3.61
C ILE A 64 3.76 -17.74 -2.74
N ALA A 65 4.17 -17.36 -1.54
CA ALA A 65 3.43 -16.42 -0.71
C ALA A 65 3.91 -15.00 -1.07
N LYS A 66 3.09 -14.29 -1.83
CA LYS A 66 3.41 -12.97 -2.36
C LYS A 66 3.61 -11.95 -1.25
N ASN A 67 4.69 -11.17 -1.37
CA ASN A 67 4.95 -10.10 -0.45
C ASN A 67 4.29 -8.80 -0.95
N LEU A 68 3.00 -8.63 -0.66
CA LEU A 68 2.27 -7.42 -1.05
C LEU A 68 2.62 -6.17 -0.23
N THR A 69 3.76 -6.19 0.46
CA THR A 69 4.26 -5.07 1.27
C THR A 69 4.84 -3.93 0.44
N ASN A 70 5.16 -4.18 -0.84
CA ASN A 70 5.63 -3.17 -1.77
C ASN A 70 4.52 -2.75 -2.76
N PRO A 71 4.20 -1.45 -2.87
CA PRO A 71 3.32 -0.97 -3.94
C PRO A 71 4.07 -1.08 -5.27
N ASN A 72 3.68 -2.08 -6.06
CA ASN A 72 4.17 -2.30 -7.43
C ASN A 72 3.93 -1.11 -8.39
N THR A 73 3.28 -0.02 -7.97
CA THR A 73 3.32 1.26 -8.69
C THR A 73 2.88 2.37 -7.75
N LEU A 74 3.66 3.46 -7.69
CA LEU A 74 3.26 4.72 -7.05
C LEU A 74 1.82 5.10 -7.45
N ASN A 75 1.44 4.85 -8.71
CA ASN A 75 0.10 5.12 -9.25
C ASN A 75 -1.06 4.59 -8.40
N MET A 76 -0.90 3.51 -7.65
CA MET A 76 -1.94 3.02 -6.74
C MET A 76 -2.24 3.98 -5.59
N LEU A 77 -1.28 4.82 -5.23
CA LEU A 77 -1.44 5.86 -4.22
C LEU A 77 -2.06 7.13 -4.79
N ALA A 78 -2.09 7.32 -6.12
CA ALA A 78 -2.68 8.52 -6.69
C ALA A 78 -4.13 8.70 -6.21
N ASN A 79 -4.50 9.93 -5.87
CA ASN A 79 -5.79 10.30 -5.31
C ASN A 79 -6.15 9.57 -3.99
N THR A 80 -5.16 9.16 -3.20
CA THR A 80 -5.40 8.59 -1.86
C THR A 80 -5.00 9.55 -0.76
N ARG A 81 -5.64 9.43 0.39
CA ARG A 81 -5.39 10.25 1.57
C ARG A 81 -5.25 9.37 2.80
N TRP A 82 -4.33 9.75 3.68
CA TRP A 82 -3.86 8.92 4.78
C TRP A 82 -3.70 9.74 6.05
N SER A 83 -4.23 9.24 7.14
CA SER A 83 -3.96 9.72 8.50
C SER A 83 -2.68 9.08 9.03
N LEU A 84 -1.58 9.85 9.08
CA LEU A 84 -0.29 9.41 9.64
C LEU A 84 -0.31 9.39 11.18
N SER A 85 -1.11 10.29 11.76
CA SER A 85 -1.49 10.35 13.17
C SER A 85 -2.90 10.94 13.27
N GLU A 86 -3.36 11.26 14.48
CA GLU A 86 -4.60 12.00 14.69
C GLU A 86 -4.67 13.27 13.84
N ASN A 87 -3.61 14.08 13.87
CA ASN A 87 -3.61 15.42 13.24
C ASN A 87 -2.80 15.48 11.93
N TRP A 88 -1.81 14.61 11.71
CA TRP A 88 -1.03 14.62 10.46
C TRP A 88 -1.69 13.80 9.36
N LYS A 89 -1.94 14.44 8.22
CA LYS A 89 -2.48 13.82 7.01
C LYS A 89 -1.47 13.89 5.88
N LEU A 90 -1.47 12.86 5.03
CA LEU A 90 -0.71 12.79 3.80
C LEU A 90 -1.66 12.45 2.65
N GLN A 91 -1.69 13.31 1.65
CA GLN A 91 -2.47 13.14 0.44
C GLN A 91 -1.54 12.97 -0.75
N PHE A 92 -1.79 11.92 -1.51
CA PHE A 92 -1.22 11.69 -2.83
C PHE A 92 -2.22 12.23 -3.85
N LEU A 93 -1.78 13.19 -4.64
CA LEU A 93 -2.62 13.93 -5.57
C LEU A 93 -2.68 13.17 -6.88
N ASP A 94 -1.71 13.37 -7.76
CA ASP A 94 -1.63 12.75 -9.07
C ASP A 94 -0.18 12.63 -9.53
N GLN A 95 0.02 11.94 -10.66
CA GLN A 95 1.34 11.78 -11.25
C GLN A 95 1.89 13.14 -11.72
N ALA A 96 3.11 13.44 -11.30
CA ALA A 96 3.83 14.63 -11.71
C ALA A 96 4.31 14.48 -13.15
N TYR A 97 3.55 14.96 -14.15
CA TYR A 97 4.00 14.89 -15.55
C TYR A 97 5.25 15.76 -15.78
N PRO A 98 6.29 15.31 -16.52
CA PRO A 98 6.44 14.02 -17.22
C PRO A 98 7.15 12.91 -16.40
N SER A 99 7.31 13.06 -15.08
CA SER A 99 7.97 12.07 -14.21
C SER A 99 7.03 10.92 -13.79
N THR A 100 7.61 9.91 -13.16
CA THR A 100 6.90 8.79 -12.50
C THR A 100 6.54 9.10 -11.05
N ASP A 101 6.88 10.28 -10.56
CA ASP A 101 6.63 10.66 -9.17
C ASP A 101 5.18 11.09 -8.97
N ILE A 102 4.73 11.10 -7.73
CA ILE A 102 3.40 11.60 -7.36
C ILE A 102 3.53 12.89 -6.58
N ARG A 103 2.75 13.90 -6.98
CA ARG A 103 2.60 15.13 -6.19
C ARG A 103 1.91 14.79 -4.89
N VAL A 104 2.44 15.28 -3.79
CA VAL A 104 1.86 15.07 -2.46
C VAL A 104 1.57 16.38 -1.75
N ALA A 105 0.62 16.32 -0.83
CA ALA A 105 0.39 17.34 0.18
C ALA A 105 0.40 16.70 1.57
N MET A 106 1.11 17.28 2.51
CA MET A 106 1.08 16.88 3.92
C MET A 106 0.53 18.03 4.75
N THR A 107 -0.47 17.75 5.57
CA THR A 107 -1.18 18.75 6.37
C THR A 107 -1.22 18.36 7.83
N TYR A 108 -1.15 19.36 8.70
CA TYR A 108 -1.54 19.22 10.10
C TYR A 108 -2.92 19.81 10.27
N GLU A 109 -3.87 18.98 10.67
CA GLU A 109 -5.28 19.30 10.77
C GLU A 109 -5.79 19.09 12.18
N HIS A 110 -6.53 20.07 12.70
CA HIS A 110 -7.15 19.99 14.01
C HIS A 110 -8.53 20.66 13.97
N ASN A 111 -9.57 19.96 14.42
CA ASN A 111 -10.97 20.43 14.38
C ASN A 111 -11.41 20.94 12.99
N GLY A 112 -10.99 20.25 11.92
CA GLY A 112 -11.34 20.60 10.54
C GLY A 112 -10.54 21.76 9.93
N ASN A 113 -9.62 22.37 10.67
CA ASN A 113 -8.76 23.46 10.19
C ASN A 113 -7.35 22.96 9.88
N VAL A 114 -6.77 23.44 8.78
CA VAL A 114 -5.37 23.19 8.41
C VAL A 114 -4.48 24.26 9.04
N PHE A 115 -3.54 23.86 9.91
CA PHE A 115 -2.59 24.78 10.56
C PHE A 115 -1.21 24.77 9.92
N LYS A 116 -0.85 23.66 9.26
CA LYS A 116 0.42 23.48 8.57
C LYS A 116 0.17 22.75 7.27
N SER A 117 0.89 23.12 6.22
CA SER A 117 0.83 22.42 4.93
C SER A 117 2.18 22.47 4.23
N GLY A 118 2.52 21.39 3.56
CA GLY A 118 3.66 21.34 2.66
C GLY A 118 3.33 20.49 1.44
N THR A 119 3.90 20.84 0.30
CA THR A 119 3.77 20.09 -0.95
C THR A 119 5.09 19.43 -1.32
N GLY A 120 5.02 18.30 -2.00
CA GLY A 120 6.18 17.48 -2.25
C GLY A 120 6.04 16.52 -3.42
N LEU A 121 7.04 15.65 -3.56
CA LEU A 121 7.04 14.52 -4.47
C LEU A 121 7.26 13.22 -3.69
N ALA A 122 6.46 12.21 -4.03
CA ALA A 122 6.69 10.83 -3.63
C ALA A 122 7.34 10.08 -4.79
N SER A 123 8.47 9.43 -4.52
CA SER A 123 9.22 8.64 -5.49
C SER A 123 9.60 7.27 -4.90
N LYS A 124 9.86 6.29 -5.77
CA LYS A 124 10.37 4.98 -5.36
C LYS A 124 11.90 5.02 -5.36
N LYS A 125 12.52 4.63 -4.26
CA LYS A 125 13.98 4.55 -4.11
C LYS A 125 14.33 3.34 -3.25
N ASP A 126 15.24 2.49 -3.74
CA ASP A 126 15.74 1.31 -3.03
C ASP A 126 14.61 0.43 -2.44
N GLY A 127 13.54 0.20 -3.22
CA GLY A 127 12.39 -0.61 -2.81
C GLY A 127 11.45 0.06 -1.80
N LYS A 128 11.63 1.35 -1.47
CA LYS A 128 10.78 2.12 -0.55
C LYS A 128 10.15 3.31 -1.25
N ILE A 129 9.09 3.86 -0.66
CA ILE A 129 8.56 5.17 -1.08
C ILE A 129 9.08 6.25 -0.16
N GLU A 130 9.75 7.23 -0.75
CA GLU A 130 10.24 8.42 -0.06
C GLU A 130 9.40 9.62 -0.47
N VAL A 131 8.94 10.40 0.51
CA VAL A 131 8.15 11.60 0.29
C VAL A 131 8.94 12.81 0.72
N ASN A 132 9.35 13.61 -0.25
CA ASN A 132 10.12 14.84 -0.07
C ASN A 132 9.19 16.05 -0.16
N ILE A 133 9.05 16.80 0.93
CA ILE A 133 8.13 17.95 1.03
C ILE A 133 8.92 19.24 1.26
N ASN A 134 8.50 20.32 0.58
CA ASN A 134 9.11 21.66 0.60
C ASN A 134 9.44 22.08 2.04
N GLY A 135 10.75 22.18 2.35
CA GLY A 135 11.26 22.59 3.66
C GLY A 135 12.45 21.77 4.19
N PHE A 136 12.81 20.65 3.55
CA PHE A 136 13.89 19.82 4.08
C PHE A 136 15.13 19.83 3.19
N SER A 137 16.24 20.24 3.80
CA SER A 137 17.61 20.38 3.30
C SER A 137 18.23 19.08 2.75
N GLY A 138 17.56 18.43 1.79
CA GLY A 138 17.96 17.16 1.18
C GLY A 138 17.45 15.89 1.88
N ASN A 139 16.46 15.98 2.78
CA ASN A 139 15.92 14.82 3.52
C ASN A 139 14.40 14.64 3.31
N PRO A 140 13.88 13.39 3.19
CA PRO A 140 12.44 13.15 3.09
C PRO A 140 11.72 13.42 4.42
N ALA A 141 10.50 13.93 4.32
CA ALA A 141 9.61 14.19 5.45
C ALA A 141 8.79 12.97 5.83
N VAL A 142 8.47 12.08 4.87
CA VAL A 142 7.83 10.79 5.13
C VAL A 142 8.62 9.69 4.44
N MET A 143 8.91 8.63 5.17
CA MET A 143 9.49 7.40 4.66
C MET A 143 8.47 6.28 4.85
N ILE A 144 8.06 5.66 3.75
CA ILE A 144 7.09 4.57 3.74
C ILE A 144 7.85 3.28 3.52
N ASN A 145 7.86 2.45 4.56
CA ASN A 145 8.47 1.12 4.51
C ASN A 145 7.47 0.06 4.06
N TYR A 146 6.18 0.31 4.30
CA TYR A 146 5.08 -0.57 3.95
C TYR A 146 3.87 0.24 3.53
N VAL A 147 3.20 -0.17 2.46
CA VAL A 147 1.84 0.32 2.18
C VAL A 147 1.00 -0.71 1.44
N SER A 148 -0.23 -0.90 1.91
CA SER A 148 -1.29 -1.61 1.19
C SER A 148 -2.49 -0.70 1.04
N VAL A 149 -2.68 -0.23 -0.19
CA VAL A 149 -3.83 0.62 -0.57
C VAL A 149 -5.15 -0.13 -0.42
N ALA A 150 -5.16 -1.44 -0.70
CA ALA A 150 -6.33 -2.29 -0.57
C ALA A 150 -6.77 -2.46 0.88
N LYS A 151 -5.82 -2.54 1.82
CA LYS A 151 -6.12 -2.61 3.27
C LYS A 151 -6.28 -1.26 3.94
N GLY A 152 -5.94 -0.19 3.25
CA GLY A 152 -5.86 1.13 3.85
C GLY A 152 -4.86 1.19 5.01
N THR A 153 -3.75 0.47 4.91
CA THR A 153 -2.68 0.44 5.93
C THR A 153 -1.34 0.88 5.37
N MET A 154 -0.59 1.68 6.12
CA MET A 154 0.75 2.15 5.75
C MET A 154 1.63 2.22 7.01
N LYS A 155 2.88 1.75 6.93
CA LYS A 155 3.84 1.82 8.04
C LYS A 155 5.13 2.52 7.58
N GLY A 156 5.75 3.24 8.50
CA GLY A 156 6.97 3.97 8.20
C GLY A 156 7.32 4.99 9.27
N SER A 157 7.82 6.13 8.84
CA SER A 157 8.05 7.27 9.74
C SER A 157 7.77 8.60 9.06
N TYR A 158 7.45 9.62 9.86
CA TYR A 158 7.28 10.98 9.38
C TYR A 158 7.94 12.01 10.30
N LYS A 159 8.23 13.18 9.77
CA LYS A 159 8.76 14.34 10.49
C LYS A 159 7.77 15.50 10.37
N ASP A 160 7.73 16.37 11.38
CA ASP A 160 7.06 17.66 11.25
C ASP A 160 7.75 18.47 10.14
N ILE A 161 6.98 19.08 9.26
CA ILE A 161 7.51 19.84 8.13
C ILE A 161 8.08 21.22 8.51
N GLN A 162 8.06 21.61 9.80
CA GLN A 162 8.41 22.96 10.24
C GLN A 162 9.87 23.21 10.62
N TYR A 163 10.66 22.20 10.98
CA TYR A 163 12.01 22.45 11.52
C TYR A 163 13.09 21.56 10.88
N SER A 164 14.21 22.17 10.51
CA SER A 164 15.45 21.43 10.25
C SER A 164 15.86 20.71 11.54
N GLY A 165 16.05 19.39 11.47
CA GLY A 165 16.33 18.55 12.65
C GLY A 165 15.11 18.05 13.43
N SER A 166 13.90 18.20 12.89
CA SER A 166 12.69 17.58 13.45
C SER A 166 12.87 16.09 13.73
N ARG A 167 12.40 15.64 14.91
CA ARG A 167 12.38 14.22 15.27
C ARG A 167 11.52 13.43 14.28
N SER A 168 11.97 12.23 13.93
CA SER A 168 11.18 11.27 13.18
C SER A 168 10.28 10.50 14.14
N TYR A 169 9.01 10.35 13.78
CA TYR A 169 8.02 9.59 14.51
C TYR A 169 7.65 8.34 13.72
N PRO A 170 7.60 7.15 14.35
CA PRO A 170 7.02 5.98 13.69
C PRO A 170 5.54 6.25 13.38
N MET A 171 5.06 5.73 12.25
CA MET A 171 3.65 5.82 11.87
C MET A 171 3.06 4.45 11.54
N ASN A 172 1.82 4.27 11.98
CA ASN A 172 0.89 3.24 11.52
C ASN A 172 -0.32 3.97 10.93
N ALA A 173 -0.22 4.36 9.67
CA ALA A 173 -1.19 5.20 9.01
C ALA A 173 -2.41 4.41 8.52
N ARG A 174 -3.56 5.09 8.47
CA ARG A 174 -4.82 4.56 7.95
C ARG A 174 -5.29 5.40 6.77
N LYS A 175 -5.82 4.74 5.75
CA LYS A 175 -6.45 5.43 4.60
C LYS A 175 -7.78 6.06 5.03
N GLU A 176 -8.05 7.26 4.54
CA GLU A 176 -9.31 8.00 4.68
C GLU A 176 -10.30 7.66 3.57
#